data_AF-A0A158P8Q6-F1
#
_entry.id   AF-A0A158P8Q6-F1
#
_cell.length_a   1.000
_cell.length_b   1.000
_cell.length_c   1.000
_cell.angle_alpha   90.00
_cell.angle_beta   90.00
_cell.angle_gamma   90.00
#
_symmetry.space_group_name_H-M   'P 1'
#
loop_
_entity.id
_entity.type
_entity.pdbx_description
1 polymer ?
#
loop_
_entity_poly.entity_id
_entity_poly.type
_entity_poly.pdbx_seq_one_letter_code
_entity_poly.pdbx_strand_id
1 'polypeptide(L)'
;MGWLLLARIIERCSPQCLRLAQSRLAKKLVLVKNEPTIYGGIFFRQLLVRNPQVGNLHADVVHSIITRFIDLTISFGDEILRYLLVFWRNIRISFRETVCYPFILIFDVGHSYLFLFDKCSCFLGVLHLKSFGVSSSRDDLCILLFELYSSSLSGSSTFPVLSFVLRDDIMSVLEAGLNDLQLREAALGTVRSLCTNGKTAFLSVIPQIVTILISKLDTPSEALFDTLTHICRVYGPGSTLFRHFYAIYSTLRHPLDEQDYGPSAGGFLSTVIQTSSFLIKPEVSILMSVQRKISEEVVLNPNSSVYRDLLASFLSCTHELVPPPVQIARTVISRCSDASCVQTLNCLCDTITRPRMQVLH
;
A
#
# COMPACT_ATOMS: atom_id res chain seq x y z
N MET A 1 -2.57 -32.30 -15.34
CA MET A 1 -1.94 -32.14 -16.67
C MET A 1 -2.87 -31.61 -17.76
N GLY A 2 -4.09 -32.14 -17.96
CA GLY A 2 -4.99 -31.69 -19.04
C GLY A 2 -5.33 -30.18 -19.05
N TRP A 3 -5.53 -29.57 -17.87
CA TRP A 3 -5.79 -28.13 -17.75
C TRP A 3 -4.63 -27.24 -18.20
N LEU A 4 -3.39 -27.64 -17.91
CA LEU A 4 -2.19 -26.89 -18.31
C LEU A 4 -1.98 -26.92 -19.82
N LEU A 5 -2.25 -28.06 -20.45
CA LEU A 5 -2.23 -28.18 -21.91
C LEU A 5 -3.28 -27.28 -22.54
N LEU A 6 -4.51 -27.26 -21.99
CA LEU A 6 -5.57 -26.36 -22.45
C LEU A 6 -5.19 -24.88 -22.29
N ALA A 7 -4.55 -24.50 -21.18
CA ALA A 7 -4.07 -23.13 -20.96
C ALA A 7 -3.04 -22.72 -22.03
N ARG A 8 -2.06 -23.59 -22.33
CA ARG A 8 -1.06 -23.38 -23.39
C ARG A 8 -1.69 -23.31 -24.79
N ILE A 9 -2.73 -24.09 -25.05
CA ILE A 9 -3.45 -24.04 -26.33
C ILE A 9 -4.17 -22.69 -26.45
N ILE A 10 -4.91 -22.26 -25.43
CA ILE A 10 -5.61 -20.96 -25.41
C ILE A 10 -4.64 -19.81 -25.62
N GLU A 11 -3.45 -19.88 -25.02
CA GLU A 11 -2.42 -18.86 -25.20
C GLU A 11 -2.03 -18.66 -26.66
N ARG A 12 -2.05 -19.72 -27.48
CA ARG A 12 -1.66 -19.70 -28.89
C ARG A 12 -2.85 -19.52 -29.84
N CYS A 13 -4.08 -19.55 -29.35
CA CYS A 13 -5.27 -19.40 -30.18
C CYS A 13 -5.51 -17.93 -30.58
N SER A 14 -6.00 -17.73 -31.82
CA SER A 14 -6.48 -16.42 -32.25
C SER A 14 -7.82 -16.07 -31.59
N PRO A 15 -8.18 -14.78 -31.47
CA PRO A 15 -9.48 -14.36 -30.92
C PRO A 15 -10.69 -14.97 -31.65
N GLN A 16 -10.58 -15.18 -32.96
CA GLN A 16 -11.63 -15.80 -33.77
C GLN A 16 -11.82 -17.28 -33.41
N CYS A 17 -10.73 -18.04 -33.23
CA CYS A 17 -10.80 -19.43 -32.76
C CYS A 17 -11.44 -19.53 -31.36
N LEU A 18 -11.13 -18.60 -30.47
CA LEU A 18 -11.70 -18.56 -29.12
C LEU A 18 -13.20 -18.25 -29.12
N ARG A 19 -13.66 -17.38 -30.03
CA ARG A 19 -15.11 -17.14 -30.24
C ARG A 19 -15.84 -18.38 -30.77
N LEU A 20 -15.27 -19.07 -31.75
CA LEU A 20 -15.87 -20.30 -32.29
C LEU A 20 -15.92 -21.44 -31.25
N ALA A 21 -14.92 -21.53 -30.37
CA ALA A 21 -14.86 -22.52 -29.30
C ALA A 21 -15.67 -22.14 -28.04
N GLN A 22 -16.39 -21.02 -28.05
CA GLN A 22 -16.97 -20.41 -26.85
C GLN A 22 -17.90 -21.33 -26.06
N SER A 23 -18.80 -22.06 -26.72
CA SER A 23 -19.69 -23.04 -26.05
C SER A 23 -18.90 -24.16 -25.35
N ARG A 24 -17.80 -24.62 -25.95
CA ARG A 24 -16.93 -25.66 -25.36
C ARG A 24 -16.15 -25.11 -24.18
N LEU A 25 -15.67 -23.87 -24.28
CA LEU A 25 -14.99 -23.16 -23.20
C LEU A 25 -15.93 -22.91 -22.02
N ALA A 26 -17.19 -22.54 -22.27
CA ALA A 26 -18.22 -22.39 -21.23
C ALA A 26 -18.46 -23.70 -20.45
N LYS A 27 -18.53 -24.85 -21.14
CA LYS A 27 -18.61 -26.16 -20.47
C LYS A 27 -17.39 -26.43 -19.58
N LYS A 28 -16.20 -26.02 -20.03
CA LYS A 28 -14.98 -26.13 -19.20
C LYS A 28 -14.99 -25.19 -18.00
N LEU A 29 -15.57 -23.99 -18.10
CA LEU A 29 -15.77 -23.11 -16.94
C LEU A 29 -16.68 -23.76 -15.89
N VAL A 30 -17.76 -24.43 -16.30
CA VAL A 30 -18.64 -25.14 -15.36
C VAL A 30 -17.89 -26.27 -14.65
N LEU A 31 -16.96 -26.96 -15.32
CA LEU A 31 -16.11 -27.95 -14.68
C LEU A 31 -15.17 -27.32 -13.64
N VAL A 32 -14.53 -26.18 -13.97
CA VAL A 32 -13.69 -25.44 -13.01
C VAL A 32 -14.53 -24.95 -11.82
N LYS A 33 -15.77 -24.51 -12.06
CA LYS A 33 -16.72 -24.15 -11.00
C LYS A 33 -16.96 -25.36 -10.09
N ASN A 34 -17.30 -26.51 -10.65
CA ASN A 34 -17.72 -27.69 -9.89
C ASN A 34 -16.55 -28.34 -9.13
N GLU A 35 -15.38 -28.42 -9.75
CA GLU A 35 -14.15 -29.04 -9.23
C GLU A 35 -12.98 -28.04 -9.30
N PRO A 36 -12.95 -27.08 -8.37
CA PRO A 36 -11.91 -26.06 -8.39
C PRO A 36 -10.55 -26.66 -8.02
N THR A 37 -9.57 -26.48 -8.90
CA THR A 37 -8.18 -26.95 -8.73
C THR A 37 -7.22 -25.86 -9.18
N ILE A 38 -5.99 -25.82 -8.64
CA ILE A 38 -4.96 -24.84 -9.04
C ILE A 38 -4.78 -24.80 -10.56
N TYR A 39 -4.69 -25.97 -11.21
CA TYR A 39 -4.53 -26.05 -12.66
C TYR A 39 -5.75 -25.57 -13.44
N GLY A 40 -6.97 -25.85 -12.94
CA GLY A 40 -8.21 -25.29 -13.48
C GLY A 40 -8.24 -23.77 -13.36
N GLY A 41 -7.70 -23.24 -12.26
CA GLY A 41 -7.51 -21.82 -12.06
C GLY A 41 -6.51 -21.17 -13.04
N ILE A 42 -5.38 -21.82 -13.32
CA ILE A 42 -4.42 -21.33 -14.33
C ILE A 42 -5.06 -21.29 -15.73
N PHE A 43 -5.86 -22.31 -16.07
CA PHE A 43 -6.66 -22.31 -17.30
C PHE A 43 -7.65 -21.15 -17.33
N PHE A 44 -8.39 -20.94 -16.23
CA PHE A 44 -9.37 -19.86 -16.10
C PHE A 44 -8.72 -18.49 -16.30
N ARG A 45 -7.56 -18.25 -15.67
CA ARG A 45 -6.73 -17.06 -15.87
C ARG A 45 -6.46 -16.83 -17.35
N GLN A 46 -5.89 -17.83 -18.02
CA GLN A 46 -5.42 -17.69 -19.39
C GLN A 46 -6.57 -17.45 -20.37
N LEU A 47 -7.73 -18.05 -20.09
CA LEU A 47 -8.96 -17.81 -20.84
C LEU A 47 -9.45 -16.37 -20.69
N LEU A 48 -9.46 -15.82 -19.48
CA LEU A 48 -9.90 -14.45 -19.23
C LEU A 48 -8.97 -13.41 -19.84
N VAL A 49 -7.64 -13.64 -19.81
CA VAL A 49 -6.66 -12.75 -20.47
C VAL A 49 -6.86 -12.75 -21.98
N ARG A 50 -7.01 -13.92 -22.60
CA ARG A 50 -7.07 -14.05 -24.07
C ARG A 50 -8.47 -13.80 -24.64
N ASN A 51 -9.53 -13.99 -23.86
CA ASN A 51 -10.91 -13.77 -24.29
C ASN A 51 -11.74 -13.06 -23.19
N PRO A 52 -11.56 -11.74 -23.02
CA PRO A 52 -12.24 -10.97 -21.96
C PRO A 52 -13.78 -11.01 -22.04
N GLN A 53 -14.34 -11.24 -23.24
CA GLN A 53 -15.80 -11.31 -23.46
C GLN A 53 -16.46 -12.45 -22.66
N VAL A 54 -15.71 -13.50 -22.36
CA VAL A 54 -16.15 -14.63 -21.52
C VAL A 54 -16.50 -14.17 -20.11
N GLY A 55 -15.78 -13.18 -19.57
CA GLY A 55 -16.03 -12.60 -18.26
C GLY A 55 -17.44 -12.00 -18.15
N ASN A 56 -17.91 -11.35 -19.22
CA ASN A 56 -19.23 -10.72 -19.24
C ASN A 56 -20.35 -11.70 -19.61
N LEU A 57 -20.09 -12.60 -20.57
CA LEU A 57 -21.10 -13.54 -21.08
C LEU A 57 -21.41 -14.68 -20.12
N HIS A 58 -20.50 -14.99 -19.20
CA HIS A 58 -20.67 -16.02 -18.18
C HIS A 58 -20.42 -15.47 -16.77
N ALA A 59 -20.84 -14.22 -16.52
CA ALA A 59 -20.57 -13.49 -15.27
C ALA A 59 -20.91 -14.31 -14.02
N ASP A 60 -22.07 -14.98 -13.99
CA ASP A 60 -22.49 -15.79 -12.82
C ASP A 60 -21.57 -17.00 -12.57
N VAL A 61 -21.08 -17.64 -13.63
CA VAL A 61 -20.17 -18.78 -13.52
C VAL A 61 -18.78 -18.30 -13.08
N VAL A 62 -18.31 -17.20 -13.65
CA VAL A 62 -17.05 -16.54 -13.30
C VAL A 62 -17.07 -16.12 -11.83
N HIS A 63 -18.15 -15.47 -11.38
CA HIS A 63 -18.36 -15.09 -9.97
C HIS A 63 -18.32 -16.31 -9.06
N SER A 64 -19.08 -17.37 -9.40
CA SER A 64 -19.09 -18.59 -8.60
C SER A 64 -17.74 -19.31 -8.55
N ILE A 65 -16.93 -19.24 -9.61
CA ILE A 65 -15.55 -19.75 -9.59
C ILE A 65 -14.72 -18.93 -8.60
N ILE A 66 -14.76 -17.60 -8.70
CA ILE A 66 -13.99 -16.70 -7.82
C ILE A 66 -14.35 -16.96 -6.34
N THR A 67 -15.64 -17.01 -5.99
CA THR A 67 -16.09 -17.30 -4.62
C THR A 67 -15.57 -18.64 -4.10
N ARG A 68 -15.60 -19.69 -4.92
CA ARG A 68 -15.07 -21.01 -4.54
C ARG A 68 -13.55 -21.00 -4.37
N PHE A 69 -12.82 -20.25 -5.18
CA PHE A 69 -11.38 -20.13 -5.02
C PHE A 69 -10.99 -19.30 -3.79
N ILE A 70 -11.80 -18.33 -3.37
CA ILE A 70 -11.64 -17.64 -2.08
C ILE A 70 -11.76 -18.65 -0.94
N ASP A 71 -12.83 -19.45 -0.93
CA ASP A 71 -13.01 -20.49 0.09
C ASP A 71 -11.87 -21.51 0.12
N LEU A 72 -11.39 -21.95 -1.05
CA LEU A 72 -10.23 -22.84 -1.13
C LEU A 72 -8.97 -22.19 -0.56
N THR A 73 -8.71 -20.93 -0.91
CA THR A 73 -7.49 -20.23 -0.47
C THR A 73 -7.45 -20.12 1.05
N ILE A 74 -8.59 -19.81 1.66
CA ILE A 74 -8.73 -19.71 3.12
C ILE A 74 -8.64 -21.10 3.77
N SER A 75 -9.25 -22.12 3.16
CA SER A 75 -9.27 -23.48 3.74
C SER A 75 -7.90 -24.17 3.70
N PHE A 76 -7.08 -23.86 2.69
CA PHE A 76 -5.79 -24.53 2.46
C PHE A 76 -4.57 -23.67 2.81
N GLY A 77 -4.72 -22.35 2.98
CA GLY A 77 -3.61 -21.43 3.25
C GLY A 77 -2.55 -21.39 2.14
N ASP A 78 -2.93 -21.69 0.89
CA ASP A 78 -1.99 -21.81 -0.23
C ASP A 78 -1.69 -20.44 -0.87
N GLU A 79 -0.44 -19.99 -0.73
CA GLU A 79 0.08 -18.76 -1.32
C GLU A 79 -0.04 -18.69 -2.86
N ILE A 80 0.02 -19.83 -3.55
CA ILE A 80 -0.14 -19.88 -5.01
C ILE A 80 -1.58 -19.55 -5.39
N LEU A 81 -2.56 -20.06 -4.65
CA LEU A 81 -3.97 -19.73 -4.84
C LEU A 81 -4.26 -18.27 -4.52
N ARG A 82 -3.64 -17.76 -3.45
CA ARG A 82 -3.72 -16.34 -3.06
C ARG A 82 -3.21 -15.43 -4.16
N TYR A 83 -2.01 -15.69 -4.69
CA TYR A 83 -1.44 -14.94 -5.81
C TYR A 83 -2.31 -15.01 -7.07
N LEU A 84 -2.85 -16.20 -7.37
CA LEU A 84 -3.70 -16.44 -8.52
C LEU A 84 -5.01 -15.64 -8.45
N LEU A 85 -5.64 -15.57 -7.26
CA LEU A 85 -6.83 -14.77 -6.99
C LEU A 85 -6.58 -13.27 -7.16
N VAL A 86 -5.50 -12.75 -6.55
CA VAL A 86 -5.08 -11.35 -6.69
C VAL A 86 -4.86 -11.02 -8.16
N PHE A 87 -4.19 -11.91 -8.90
CA PHE A 87 -3.93 -11.72 -10.32
C PHE A 87 -5.21 -11.71 -11.18
N TRP A 88 -6.19 -12.59 -10.91
CA TRP A 88 -7.43 -12.64 -11.68
C TRP A 88 -8.20 -11.33 -11.66
N ARG A 89 -8.09 -10.59 -10.57
CA ARG A 89 -8.79 -9.31 -10.41
C ARG A 89 -8.11 -8.17 -11.18
N ASN A 90 -6.81 -8.27 -11.45
CA ASN A 90 -6.08 -7.34 -12.32
C ASN A 90 -6.40 -7.54 -13.81
N ILE A 91 -6.88 -8.72 -14.20
CA ILE A 91 -7.41 -8.94 -15.54
C ILE A 91 -8.72 -8.16 -15.60
N ARG A 92 -8.79 -7.11 -16.45
CA ARG A 92 -9.95 -6.22 -16.68
C ARG A 92 -11.24 -7.00 -17.00
N ILE A 93 -11.82 -7.65 -16.01
CA ILE A 93 -13.19 -8.08 -16.03
C ILE A 93 -13.98 -6.85 -15.62
N SER A 94 -15.00 -6.52 -16.39
CA SER A 94 -15.93 -5.42 -16.12
C SER A 94 -16.78 -5.70 -14.87
N PHE A 95 -16.16 -6.00 -13.73
CA PHE A 95 -16.78 -6.07 -12.41
C PHE A 95 -17.01 -4.67 -11.83
N ARG A 96 -17.39 -3.72 -12.69
CA ARG A 96 -17.36 -2.27 -12.39
C ARG A 96 -18.33 -1.86 -11.28
N GLU A 97 -19.38 -2.64 -11.01
CA GLU A 97 -20.43 -2.24 -10.06
C GLU A 97 -20.91 -3.39 -9.14
N THR A 98 -20.95 -4.63 -9.63
CA THR A 98 -21.59 -5.75 -8.91
C THR A 98 -20.72 -6.45 -7.87
N VAL A 99 -19.40 -6.18 -7.82
CA VAL A 99 -18.48 -6.95 -6.98
C VAL A 99 -17.73 -6.08 -5.96
N CYS A 100 -17.35 -4.84 -6.29
CA CYS A 100 -16.72 -3.93 -5.30
C CYS A 100 -17.65 -3.59 -4.12
N TYR A 101 -18.94 -3.39 -4.38
CA TYR A 101 -19.94 -3.10 -3.33
C TYR A 101 -20.09 -4.25 -2.32
N PRO A 102 -20.24 -5.52 -2.76
CA PRO A 102 -20.22 -6.68 -1.87
C PRO A 102 -18.99 -6.79 -0.97
N PHE A 103 -17.80 -6.47 -1.46
CA PHE A 103 -16.57 -6.61 -0.69
C PHE A 103 -16.46 -5.55 0.42
N ILE A 104 -16.84 -4.30 0.12
CA ILE A 104 -16.94 -3.23 1.12
C ILE A 104 -18.01 -3.57 2.16
N LEU A 105 -19.11 -4.17 1.73
CA LEU A 105 -20.24 -4.52 2.58
C LEU A 105 -19.99 -5.79 3.41
N ILE A 106 -19.16 -6.73 2.93
CA ILE A 106 -18.65 -7.87 3.71
C ILE A 106 -17.62 -7.44 4.73
N PHE A 107 -16.81 -6.43 4.41
CA PHE A 107 -15.94 -5.80 5.39
C PHE A 107 -16.73 -5.07 6.48
N ASP A 108 -17.75 -4.30 6.07
CA ASP A 108 -18.65 -3.64 7.02
C ASP A 108 -19.38 -4.68 7.87
N VAL A 109 -19.91 -5.78 7.31
CA VAL A 109 -20.53 -6.87 8.11
C VAL A 109 -19.52 -7.68 8.93
N GLY A 110 -18.28 -7.83 8.45
CA GLY A 110 -17.21 -8.54 9.14
C GLY A 110 -16.61 -7.76 10.31
N HIS A 111 -16.73 -6.43 10.28
CA HIS A 111 -16.17 -5.53 11.29
C HIS A 111 -17.24 -4.84 12.16
N SER A 112 -18.37 -4.41 11.58
CA SER A 112 -19.55 -3.92 12.28
C SER A 112 -20.21 -5.06 13.07
N TYR A 113 -19.65 -5.29 14.26
CA TYR A 113 -20.17 -6.03 15.41
C TYR A 113 -20.10 -7.56 15.36
N LEU A 114 -19.16 -8.11 16.14
CA LEU A 114 -19.37 -8.65 17.51
C LEU A 114 -20.79 -9.09 17.99
N PHE A 115 -21.91 -8.99 17.23
CA PHE A 115 -23.24 -9.27 17.79
C PHE A 115 -24.36 -9.80 16.87
N LEU A 116 -24.26 -9.90 15.54
CA LEU A 116 -25.40 -10.39 14.74
C LEU A 116 -25.00 -11.35 13.62
N PHE A 117 -24.41 -12.47 14.02
CA PHE A 117 -24.28 -13.69 13.21
C PHE A 117 -25.63 -14.31 12.79
N ASP A 118 -26.76 -13.83 13.34
CA ASP A 118 -28.07 -14.51 13.27
C ASP A 118 -29.13 -13.77 12.43
N LYS A 119 -28.80 -12.63 11.80
CA LYS A 119 -29.77 -11.85 10.99
C LYS A 119 -29.32 -11.49 9.55
N CYS A 120 -28.21 -12.05 9.06
CA CYS A 120 -27.75 -11.82 7.67
C CYS A 120 -28.43 -12.71 6.61
N SER A 121 -29.71 -13.06 6.78
CA SER A 121 -30.48 -13.84 5.80
C SER A 121 -30.73 -13.10 4.48
N CYS A 122 -30.60 -11.77 4.45
CA CYS A 122 -30.70 -10.98 3.20
C CYS A 122 -29.40 -10.94 2.37
N PHE A 123 -28.25 -11.32 2.95
CA PHE A 123 -26.92 -11.17 2.32
C PHE A 123 -26.36 -12.46 1.71
N LEU A 124 -27.02 -13.59 1.92
CA LEU A 124 -26.66 -14.88 1.32
C LEU A 124 -26.50 -14.81 -0.21
N GLY A 125 -27.18 -13.88 -0.90
CA GLY A 125 -27.20 -13.84 -2.35
C GLY A 125 -25.94 -13.30 -3.04
N VAL A 126 -25.02 -12.66 -2.31
CA VAL A 126 -23.98 -11.83 -2.95
C VAL A 126 -22.61 -12.52 -3.02
N LEU A 127 -22.16 -13.16 -1.94
CA LEU A 127 -20.97 -14.02 -1.92
C LEU A 127 -21.27 -15.21 -1.00
N HIS A 128 -21.72 -16.33 -1.59
CA HIS A 128 -21.90 -17.60 -0.88
C HIS A 128 -20.53 -18.22 -0.49
N LEU A 129 -19.87 -17.64 0.50
CA LEU A 129 -18.59 -18.13 1.05
C LEU A 129 -18.86 -19.09 2.20
N LYS A 130 -18.28 -20.29 2.13
CA LYS A 130 -18.32 -21.28 3.23
C LYS A 130 -17.43 -20.88 4.40
N SER A 131 -16.39 -20.09 4.13
CA SER A 131 -15.50 -19.52 5.14
C SER A 131 -16.15 -18.40 5.96
N PHE A 132 -17.25 -17.82 5.45
CA PHE A 132 -17.98 -16.76 6.12
C PHE A 132 -18.74 -17.32 7.34
N GLY A 133 -18.31 -16.92 8.53
CA GLY A 133 -18.84 -17.38 9.81
C GLY A 133 -18.03 -18.46 10.53
N VAL A 134 -16.88 -18.84 9.98
CA VAL A 134 -15.88 -19.62 10.69
C VAL A 134 -14.91 -18.67 11.39
N SER A 135 -14.95 -18.60 12.73
CA SER A 135 -14.14 -17.66 13.52
C SER A 135 -12.64 -17.81 13.28
N SER A 136 -12.15 -19.04 13.07
CA SER A 136 -10.73 -19.33 12.82
C SER A 136 -10.23 -18.83 11.46
N SER A 137 -11.13 -18.46 10.54
CA SER A 137 -10.80 -18.05 9.17
C SER A 137 -11.11 -16.58 8.91
N ARG A 138 -11.56 -15.85 9.94
CA ARG A 138 -12.03 -14.48 9.83
C ARG A 138 -10.92 -13.53 9.42
N ASP A 139 -9.78 -13.60 10.09
CA ASP A 139 -8.70 -12.65 9.88
C ASP A 139 -8.04 -12.89 8.51
N ASP A 140 -7.81 -14.15 8.14
CA ASP A 140 -7.34 -14.54 6.80
C ASP A 140 -8.27 -14.10 5.68
N LEU A 141 -9.59 -14.25 5.88
CA LEU A 141 -10.59 -13.71 4.96
C LEU A 141 -10.42 -12.21 4.84
N CYS A 142 -10.46 -11.46 5.93
CA CYS A 142 -10.31 -10.00 5.93
C CYS A 142 -9.01 -9.53 5.24
N ILE A 143 -7.87 -10.16 5.52
CA ILE A 143 -6.59 -9.82 4.86
C ILE A 143 -6.70 -10.07 3.34
N LEU A 144 -7.24 -11.22 2.92
CA LEU A 144 -7.45 -11.53 1.50
C LEU A 144 -8.39 -10.52 0.83
N LEU A 145 -9.45 -10.08 1.52
CA LEU A 145 -10.36 -9.08 0.98
C LEU A 145 -9.66 -7.72 0.80
N PHE A 146 -8.77 -7.32 1.73
CA PHE A 146 -7.99 -6.07 1.63
C PHE A 146 -7.02 -6.13 0.44
N GLU A 147 -6.35 -7.26 0.25
CA GLU A 147 -5.47 -7.48 -0.90
C GLU A 147 -6.22 -7.47 -2.23
N LEU A 148 -7.37 -8.16 -2.29
CA LEU A 148 -8.22 -8.18 -3.48
C LEU A 148 -8.74 -6.78 -3.81
N TYR A 149 -9.13 -5.99 -2.80
CA TYR A 149 -9.55 -4.60 -2.98
C TYR A 149 -8.38 -3.73 -3.45
N SER A 150 -7.22 -3.81 -2.79
CA SER A 150 -5.99 -3.10 -3.16
C SER A 150 -5.58 -3.35 -4.61
N SER A 151 -5.58 -4.62 -5.02
CA SER A 151 -5.25 -5.02 -6.39
C SER A 151 -6.24 -4.47 -7.40
N SER A 152 -7.54 -4.44 -7.06
CA SER A 152 -8.57 -3.88 -7.95
C SER A 152 -8.32 -2.42 -8.30
N LEU A 153 -7.82 -1.65 -7.35
CA LEU A 153 -7.51 -0.23 -7.54
C LEU A 153 -6.34 -0.05 -8.51
N SER A 154 -5.37 -0.96 -8.52
CA SER A 154 -4.16 -0.86 -9.37
C SER A 154 -4.44 -0.97 -10.87
N GLY A 155 -5.53 -1.63 -11.26
CA GLY A 155 -5.91 -1.86 -12.66
C GLY A 155 -6.85 -0.80 -13.26
N SER A 156 -7.43 0.10 -12.46
CA SER A 156 -8.46 1.03 -12.92
C SER A 156 -7.88 2.35 -13.41
N SER A 157 -7.43 2.40 -14.66
CA SER A 157 -6.98 3.63 -15.33
C SER A 157 -8.11 4.62 -15.68
N THR A 158 -9.34 4.41 -15.19
CA THR A 158 -10.51 5.21 -15.57
C THR A 158 -11.15 5.89 -14.36
N PHE A 159 -11.23 7.22 -14.43
CA PHE A 159 -11.78 8.20 -13.49
C PHE A 159 -13.09 7.85 -12.72
N PRO A 160 -14.11 7.14 -13.26
CA PRO A 160 -15.37 6.95 -12.53
C PRO A 160 -15.32 5.96 -11.35
N VAL A 161 -14.20 5.25 -11.14
CA VAL A 161 -14.04 4.37 -9.95
C VAL A 161 -13.77 5.19 -8.68
N LEU A 162 -13.20 6.38 -8.81
CA LEU A 162 -12.80 7.22 -7.68
C LEU A 162 -13.96 7.93 -6.99
N SER A 163 -15.05 8.20 -7.70
CA SER A 163 -16.32 8.62 -7.08
C SER A 163 -16.93 7.54 -6.19
N PHE A 164 -16.49 6.28 -6.29
CA PHE A 164 -16.90 5.18 -5.43
C PHE A 164 -16.05 5.06 -4.16
N VAL A 165 -14.81 5.57 -4.19
CA VAL A 165 -13.80 5.47 -3.11
C VAL A 165 -14.09 6.44 -1.94
N LEU A 166 -14.88 7.48 -2.19
CA LEU A 166 -15.19 8.56 -1.25
C LEU A 166 -16.40 8.29 -0.32
N ARG A 167 -16.87 7.05 -0.19
CA ARG A 167 -17.96 6.74 0.75
C ARG A 167 -17.42 6.61 2.17
N ASP A 168 -18.17 7.14 3.14
CA ASP A 168 -17.91 7.00 4.57
C ASP A 168 -17.72 5.52 4.97
N ASP A 169 -18.40 4.60 4.29
CA ASP A 169 -18.31 3.14 4.51
C ASP A 169 -16.90 2.57 4.28
N ILE A 170 -16.14 3.11 3.31
CA ILE A 170 -14.77 2.64 3.06
C ILE A 170 -13.84 3.18 4.14
N MET A 171 -14.08 4.42 4.57
CA MET A 171 -13.31 5.04 5.63
C MET A 171 -13.53 4.37 6.98
N SER A 172 -14.77 3.98 7.31
CA SER A 172 -15.08 3.21 8.52
C SER A 172 -14.37 1.86 8.51
N VAL A 173 -14.41 1.12 7.40
CA VAL A 173 -13.73 -0.17 7.21
C VAL A 173 -12.20 -0.04 7.30
N LEU A 174 -11.62 1.03 6.76
CA LEU A 174 -10.19 1.27 6.87
C LEU A 174 -9.79 1.61 8.30
N GLU A 175 -10.54 2.49 8.97
CA GLU A 175 -10.28 2.84 10.37
C GLU A 175 -10.36 1.60 11.28
N ALA A 176 -11.41 0.82 11.08
CA ALA A 176 -11.63 -0.51 11.63
C ALA A 176 -10.42 -1.45 11.46
N GLY A 177 -9.94 -1.63 10.23
CA GLY A 177 -8.79 -2.48 9.92
C GLY A 177 -7.47 -1.95 10.49
N LEU A 178 -7.32 -0.62 10.60
CA LEU A 178 -6.13 0.00 11.21
C LEU A 178 -6.12 -0.14 12.74
N ASN A 179 -7.29 -0.22 13.37
CA ASN A 179 -7.44 -0.46 14.81
C ASN A 179 -7.08 -1.90 15.20
N ASP A 180 -7.30 -2.88 14.31
CA ASP A 180 -6.97 -4.29 14.55
C ASP A 180 -5.51 -4.59 14.19
N LEU A 181 -4.71 -5.06 15.16
CA LEU A 181 -3.29 -5.38 14.97
C LEU A 181 -3.04 -6.44 13.89
N GLN A 182 -3.96 -7.40 13.71
CA GLN A 182 -3.79 -8.47 12.72
C GLN A 182 -4.11 -8.01 11.29
N LEU A 183 -5.01 -7.04 11.15
CA LEU A 183 -5.46 -6.52 9.85
C LEU A 183 -4.71 -5.26 9.42
N ARG A 184 -4.00 -4.61 10.36
CA ARG A 184 -3.35 -3.31 10.16
C ARG A 184 -2.44 -3.27 8.94
N GLU A 185 -1.60 -4.28 8.74
CA GLU A 185 -0.68 -4.36 7.60
C GLU A 185 -1.42 -4.36 6.25
N ALA A 186 -2.50 -5.14 6.16
CA ALA A 186 -3.34 -5.23 4.96
C ALA A 186 -4.10 -3.93 4.71
N ALA A 187 -4.61 -3.30 5.77
CA ALA A 187 -5.26 -2.00 5.72
C ALA A 187 -4.28 -0.90 5.26
N LEU A 188 -3.05 -0.87 5.78
CA LEU A 188 -1.99 0.05 5.36
C LEU A 188 -1.60 -0.17 3.89
N GLY A 189 -1.49 -1.43 3.43
CA GLY A 189 -1.32 -1.77 2.02
C GLY A 189 -2.44 -1.23 1.13
N THR A 190 -3.67 -1.26 1.64
CA THR A 190 -4.85 -0.69 0.97
C THR A 190 -4.77 0.83 0.87
N VAL A 191 -4.40 1.52 1.95
CA VAL A 191 -4.18 2.98 1.94
C VAL A 191 -3.13 3.37 0.90
N ARG A 192 -1.99 2.66 0.84
CA ARG A 192 -0.96 2.92 -0.19
C ARG A 192 -1.50 2.75 -1.60
N SER A 193 -2.30 1.71 -1.84
CA SER A 193 -2.94 1.46 -3.13
C SER A 193 -3.95 2.54 -3.50
N LEU A 194 -4.74 3.02 -2.53
CA LEU A 194 -5.66 4.13 -2.71
C LEU A 194 -4.94 5.43 -3.06
N CYS A 195 -3.80 5.72 -2.44
CA CYS A 195 -3.01 6.91 -2.74
C CYS A 195 -2.46 6.88 -4.18
N THR A 196 -1.86 5.76 -4.60
CA THR A 196 -1.25 5.63 -5.93
C THR A 196 -2.28 5.70 -7.05
N ASN A 197 -3.41 5.00 -6.88
CA ASN A 197 -4.41 4.85 -7.92
C ASN A 197 -5.45 5.98 -7.88
N GLY A 198 -5.73 6.48 -6.69
CA GLY A 198 -6.68 7.57 -6.46
C GLY A 198 -6.18 8.94 -6.90
N LYS A 199 -4.85 9.13 -6.88
CA LYS A 199 -4.18 10.40 -7.23
C LYS A 199 -4.93 11.58 -6.59
N THR A 200 -5.27 12.60 -7.37
CA THR A 200 -5.88 13.86 -6.89
C THR A 200 -7.28 13.69 -6.31
N ALA A 201 -8.05 12.67 -6.72
CA ALA A 201 -9.40 12.48 -6.21
C ALA A 201 -9.43 11.96 -4.76
N PHE A 202 -8.33 11.33 -4.30
CA PHE A 202 -8.20 10.90 -2.90
C PHE A 202 -7.66 12.02 -1.99
N LEU A 203 -7.13 13.12 -2.57
CA LEU A 203 -6.48 14.21 -1.84
C LEU A 203 -7.39 14.86 -0.78
N SER A 204 -8.70 14.94 -1.01
CA SER A 204 -9.65 15.53 -0.06
C SER A 204 -9.80 14.71 1.24
N VAL A 205 -9.53 13.41 1.20
CA VAL A 205 -9.67 12.48 2.33
C VAL A 205 -8.34 12.28 3.07
N ILE A 206 -7.22 12.62 2.43
CA ILE A 206 -5.88 12.48 3.00
C ILE A 206 -5.74 13.10 4.40
N PRO A 207 -6.24 14.31 4.71
CA PRO A 207 -6.12 14.87 6.06
C PRO A 207 -6.75 13.99 7.15
N GLN A 208 -7.90 13.37 6.85
CA GLN A 208 -8.59 12.46 7.78
C GLN A 208 -7.76 11.19 7.98
N ILE A 209 -7.27 10.59 6.89
CA ILE A 209 -6.42 9.38 6.96
C ILE A 209 -5.14 9.66 7.74
N VAL A 210 -4.48 10.78 7.47
CA VAL A 210 -3.27 11.20 8.18
C VAL A 210 -3.54 11.33 9.68
N THR A 211 -4.69 11.90 10.06
CA THR A 211 -5.10 11.99 11.47
C THR A 211 -5.27 10.61 12.11
N ILE A 212 -5.93 9.68 11.41
CA ILE A 212 -6.10 8.29 11.86
C ILE A 212 -4.73 7.62 12.03
N LEU A 213 -3.83 7.74 11.04
CA LEU A 213 -2.50 7.13 11.08
C LEU A 213 -1.63 7.70 12.21
N ILE A 214 -1.70 9.02 12.45
CA ILE A 214 -0.98 9.66 13.56
C ILE A 214 -1.49 9.17 14.91
N SER A 215 -2.80 8.90 15.05
CA SER A 215 -3.35 8.31 16.27
C SER A 215 -2.80 6.90 16.58
N LYS A 216 -2.13 6.24 15.62
CA LYS A 216 -1.56 4.89 15.79
C LYS A 216 -0.07 4.88 16.14
N LEU A 217 0.54 6.04 16.31
CA LEU A 217 1.96 6.18 16.66
C LEU A 217 2.31 5.61 18.04
N ASP A 218 1.32 5.34 18.90
CA ASP A 218 1.51 4.66 20.19
C ASP A 218 2.05 3.23 20.03
N THR A 219 1.76 2.60 18.88
CA THR A 219 2.26 1.27 18.50
C THR A 219 2.95 1.37 17.14
N PRO A 220 4.16 1.95 17.09
CA PRO A 220 4.86 2.21 15.83
C PRO A 220 5.22 0.91 15.12
N SER A 221 5.01 0.86 13.80
CA SER A 221 5.42 -0.25 12.94
C SER A 221 6.14 0.27 11.69
N GLU A 222 6.98 -0.57 11.10
CA GLU A 222 7.68 -0.28 9.84
C GLU A 222 6.70 0.15 8.74
N ALA A 223 5.62 -0.63 8.55
CA ALA A 223 4.63 -0.36 7.52
C ALA A 223 3.84 0.93 7.74
N LEU A 224 3.66 1.37 8.98
CA LEU A 224 3.03 2.66 9.28
C LEU A 224 3.89 3.79 8.72
N PHE A 225 5.20 3.79 9.00
CA PHE A 225 6.12 4.80 8.49
C PHE A 225 6.33 4.70 6.98
N ASP A 226 6.34 3.50 6.41
CA ASP A 226 6.36 3.32 4.95
C ASP A 226 5.11 3.91 4.29
N THR A 227 3.95 3.77 4.94
CA THR A 227 2.68 4.34 4.45
C THR A 227 2.68 5.85 4.54
N LEU A 228 3.14 6.43 5.66
CA LEU A 228 3.32 7.87 5.81
C LEU A 228 4.32 8.43 4.79
N THR A 229 5.43 7.72 4.56
CA THR A 229 6.43 8.05 3.53
C THR A 229 5.82 8.04 2.15
N HIS A 230 5.03 7.01 1.83
CA HIS A 230 4.36 6.88 0.54
C HIS A 230 3.37 8.03 0.29
N ILE A 231 2.53 8.35 1.28
CA ILE A 231 1.60 9.50 1.20
C ILE A 231 2.39 10.80 0.96
N CYS A 232 3.50 11.00 1.68
CA CYS A 232 4.35 12.17 1.53
C CYS A 232 4.98 12.26 0.13
N ARG A 233 5.45 11.15 -0.45
CA ARG A 233 6.00 11.12 -1.81
C ARG A 233 4.96 11.36 -2.90
N VAL A 234 3.75 10.83 -2.74
CA VAL A 234 2.69 10.97 -3.75
C VAL A 234 2.11 12.38 -3.78
N TYR A 235 1.89 12.99 -2.60
CA TYR A 235 1.19 14.26 -2.49
C TYR A 235 2.07 15.45 -2.12
N GLY A 236 3.31 15.21 -1.70
CA GLY A 236 4.24 16.24 -1.24
C GLY A 236 3.61 17.12 -0.15
N PRO A 237 3.64 18.45 -0.30
CA PRO A 237 2.91 19.40 0.54
C PRO A 237 1.42 19.12 0.74
N GLY A 238 0.75 18.58 -0.27
CA GLY A 238 -0.69 18.27 -0.23
C GLY A 238 -1.06 17.20 0.80
N SER A 239 -0.08 16.42 1.28
CA SER A 239 -0.28 15.43 2.33
C SER A 239 -0.60 16.03 3.70
N THR A 240 -0.28 17.30 3.94
CA THR A 240 -0.37 17.98 5.25
C THR A 240 0.46 17.34 6.39
N LEU A 241 1.24 16.29 6.12
CA LEU A 241 2.06 15.59 7.11
C LEU A 241 3.09 16.49 7.80
N PHE A 242 3.56 17.53 7.10
CA PHE A 242 4.47 18.53 7.66
C PHE A 242 3.89 19.25 8.89
N ARG A 243 2.56 19.35 9.02
CA ARG A 243 1.89 19.97 10.19
C ARG A 243 2.04 19.13 11.45
N HIS A 244 2.23 17.83 11.29
CA HIS A 244 2.34 16.86 12.40
C HIS A 244 3.78 16.42 12.63
N PHE A 245 4.75 17.02 11.95
CA PHE A 245 6.15 16.60 11.98
C PHE A 245 6.71 16.52 13.40
N TYR A 246 6.46 17.55 14.23
CA TYR A 246 6.92 17.55 15.62
C TYR A 246 6.24 16.47 16.48
N ALA A 247 4.92 16.34 16.35
CA ALA A 247 4.17 15.32 17.08
C ALA A 247 4.69 13.92 16.75
N ILE A 248 4.91 13.62 15.46
CA ILE A 248 5.47 12.35 15.01
C ILE A 248 6.89 12.17 15.53
N TYR A 249 7.75 13.19 15.44
CA TYR A 249 9.12 13.08 15.94
C TYR A 249 9.16 12.82 17.45
N SER A 250 8.30 13.49 18.22
CA SER A 250 8.26 13.39 19.68
C SER A 250 7.83 12.03 20.22
N THR A 251 7.12 11.23 19.41
CA THR A 251 6.69 9.87 19.79
C THR A 251 7.74 8.80 19.48
N LEU A 252 8.78 9.13 18.69
CA LEU A 252 9.83 8.19 18.36
C LEU A 252 10.73 7.90 19.57
N ARG A 253 11.09 6.63 19.75
CA ARG A 253 12.11 6.26 20.73
C ARG A 253 13.48 6.44 20.10
N HIS A 254 14.38 7.07 20.84
CA HIS A 254 15.76 7.26 20.46
C HIS A 254 16.67 6.35 21.30
N PRO A 255 17.74 5.79 20.71
CA PRO A 255 18.20 6.03 19.33
C PRO A 255 17.40 5.21 18.29
N LEU A 256 17.19 5.80 17.10
CA LEU A 256 16.33 5.26 16.05
C LEU A 256 16.87 3.96 15.44
N ASP A 257 18.19 3.84 15.31
CA ASP A 257 18.84 2.67 14.72
C ASP A 257 18.74 1.39 15.55
N GLU A 258 18.40 1.51 16.83
CA GLU A 258 18.11 0.38 17.71
C GLU A 258 16.64 -0.08 17.63
N GLN A 259 15.78 0.66 16.92
CA GLN A 259 14.36 0.34 16.79
C GLN A 259 14.08 -0.43 15.50
N ASP A 260 13.20 -1.43 15.55
CA ASP A 260 12.79 -2.21 14.36
C ASP A 260 12.18 -1.32 13.26
N TYR A 261 11.43 -0.28 13.65
CA TYR A 261 10.83 0.69 12.73
C TYR A 261 11.77 1.86 12.36
N GLY A 262 12.99 1.88 12.92
CA GLY A 262 13.95 2.98 12.82
C GLY A 262 14.29 3.41 11.41
N PRO A 263 14.68 2.50 10.51
CA PRO A 263 14.98 2.82 9.12
C PRO A 263 13.80 3.47 8.38
N SER A 264 12.59 2.93 8.53
CA SER A 264 11.38 3.49 7.90
C SER A 264 10.99 4.84 8.50
N ALA A 265 11.11 5.01 9.82
CA ALA A 265 10.89 6.31 10.47
C ALA A 265 11.90 7.37 10.00
N GLY A 266 13.18 7.01 9.88
CA GLY A 266 14.21 7.88 9.31
C GLY A 266 13.92 8.23 7.85
N GLY A 267 13.50 7.25 7.05
CA GLY A 267 13.06 7.45 5.66
C GLY A 267 11.87 8.41 5.55
N PHE A 268 10.89 8.32 6.47
CA PHE A 268 9.77 9.23 6.57
C PHE A 268 10.22 10.66 6.89
N LEU A 269 10.97 10.85 7.96
CA LEU A 269 11.47 12.17 8.38
C LEU A 269 12.30 12.83 7.27
N SER A 270 13.19 12.05 6.64
CA SER A 270 13.99 12.45 5.49
C SER A 270 13.12 12.93 4.33
N THR A 271 12.06 12.17 4.01
CA THR A 271 11.12 12.53 2.95
C THR A 271 10.40 13.84 3.27
N VAL A 272 9.90 14.04 4.50
CA VAL A 272 9.22 15.29 4.88
C VAL A 272 10.16 16.49 4.79
N ILE A 273 11.42 16.35 5.22
CA ILE A 273 12.43 17.42 5.12
C ILE A 273 12.68 17.77 3.66
N GLN A 274 12.79 16.78 2.77
CA GLN A 274 13.04 17.02 1.35
C GLN A 274 11.85 17.63 0.61
N THR A 275 10.61 17.18 0.91
CA THR A 275 9.43 17.58 0.13
C THR A 275 8.71 18.81 0.67
N SER A 276 8.79 19.05 1.99
CA SER A 276 7.86 19.95 2.68
C SER A 276 8.50 20.80 3.79
N SER A 277 9.83 20.79 3.93
CA SER A 277 10.54 21.57 4.98
C SER A 277 10.18 23.05 4.97
N PHE A 278 10.10 23.68 3.81
CA PHE A 278 9.75 25.10 3.64
C PHE A 278 8.35 25.49 4.15
N LEU A 279 7.46 24.50 4.38
CA LEU A 279 6.11 24.72 4.92
C LEU A 279 6.01 24.50 6.42
N ILE A 280 7.07 24.02 7.05
CA ILE A 280 7.18 23.93 8.49
C ILE A 280 7.35 25.37 9.01
N LYS A 281 6.21 26.04 9.20
CA LYS A 281 6.03 27.43 9.65
C LYS A 281 6.62 27.68 11.07
N PRO A 282 6.78 28.94 11.53
CA PRO A 282 8.01 29.51 12.09
C PRO A 282 8.26 29.16 13.56
N GLU A 283 8.25 27.89 13.89
CA GLU A 283 9.08 27.35 14.95
C GLU A 283 10.33 26.80 14.28
N VAL A 284 11.20 27.70 13.81
CA VAL A 284 12.56 27.34 13.37
C VAL A 284 13.25 26.49 14.46
N SER A 285 12.85 26.67 15.72
CA SER A 285 13.20 25.82 16.86
C SER A 285 12.88 24.34 16.65
N ILE A 286 11.77 23.92 16.03
CA ILE A 286 11.46 22.50 15.83
C ILE A 286 12.49 21.88 14.90
N LEU A 287 12.64 22.42 13.68
CA LEU A 287 13.60 21.88 12.72
C LEU A 287 15.03 21.96 13.23
N MET A 288 15.41 23.04 13.91
CA MET A 288 16.72 23.16 14.54
C MET A 288 16.92 22.20 15.72
N SER A 289 15.89 21.93 16.53
CA SER A 289 15.97 20.97 17.64
C SER A 289 16.11 19.55 17.14
N VAL A 290 15.34 19.20 16.11
CA VAL A 290 15.43 17.91 15.42
C VAL A 290 16.80 17.76 14.76
N GLN A 291 17.26 18.77 14.02
CA GLN A 291 18.59 18.80 13.41
C GLN A 291 19.69 18.65 14.46
N ARG A 292 19.60 19.37 15.58
CA ARG A 292 20.57 19.29 16.67
C ARG A 292 20.61 17.89 17.27
N LYS A 293 19.46 17.31 17.59
CA LYS A 293 19.39 15.97 18.17
C LYS A 293 19.94 14.92 17.21
N ILE A 294 19.55 14.98 15.94
CA ILE A 294 20.12 14.09 14.90
C ILE A 294 21.63 14.29 14.79
N SER A 295 22.10 15.54 14.79
CA SER A 295 23.53 15.84 14.72
C SER A 295 24.32 15.26 15.90
N GLU A 296 23.77 15.33 17.11
CA GLU A 296 24.35 14.71 18.31
C GLU A 296 24.44 13.18 18.13
N GLU A 297 23.36 12.54 17.69
CA GLU A 297 23.31 11.08 17.46
C GLU A 297 24.25 10.62 16.34
N VAL A 298 24.35 11.34 15.21
CA VAL A 298 25.25 10.95 14.10
C VAL A 298 26.72 11.04 14.51
N VAL A 299 27.07 12.01 15.37
CA VAL A 299 28.46 12.17 15.86
C VAL A 299 28.84 11.04 16.81
N LEU A 300 27.88 10.54 17.60
CA LEU A 300 28.07 9.38 18.47
C LEU A 300 28.13 8.08 17.65
N ASN A 301 27.25 7.93 16.66
CA ASN A 301 27.10 6.74 15.83
C ASN A 301 27.31 7.04 14.32
N PRO A 302 28.54 7.34 13.87
CA PRO A 302 28.82 7.73 12.48
C PRO A 302 28.55 6.62 11.46
N ASN A 303 28.54 5.36 11.92
CA ASN A 303 28.29 4.19 11.09
C ASN A 303 26.79 3.88 10.88
N SER A 304 25.88 4.58 11.55
CA SER A 304 24.43 4.42 11.38
C SER A 304 23.94 5.01 10.06
N SER A 305 23.33 4.19 9.19
CA SER A 305 22.78 4.64 7.90
C SER A 305 21.59 5.58 8.09
N VAL A 306 20.70 5.28 9.03
CA VAL A 306 19.49 6.07 9.33
C VAL A 306 19.83 7.52 9.62
N TYR A 307 20.79 7.73 10.52
CA TYR A 307 21.21 9.06 10.93
C TYR A 307 22.02 9.79 9.85
N ARG A 308 22.87 9.09 9.08
CA ARG A 308 23.56 9.68 7.93
C ARG A 308 22.58 10.17 6.85
N ASP A 309 21.54 9.40 6.56
CA ASP A 309 20.54 9.76 5.55
C ASP A 309 19.73 10.98 6.02
N LEU A 310 19.39 11.05 7.31
CA LEU A 310 18.75 12.22 7.90
C LEU A 310 19.66 13.46 7.83
N LEU A 311 20.95 13.31 8.13
CA LEU A 311 21.93 14.39 8.01
C LEU A 311 22.06 14.88 6.56
N ALA A 312 22.08 13.96 5.59
CA ALA A 312 22.08 14.30 4.17
C ALA A 312 20.82 15.11 3.79
N SER A 313 19.66 14.73 4.32
CA SER A 313 18.41 15.48 4.09
C SER A 313 18.46 16.88 4.68
N PHE A 314 19.04 17.09 5.86
CA PHE A 314 19.27 18.43 6.40
C PHE A 314 20.29 19.26 5.60
N LEU A 315 21.33 18.64 5.03
CA LEU A 315 22.24 19.33 4.13
C LEU A 315 21.54 19.75 2.82
N SER A 316 20.62 18.92 2.32
CA SER A 316 19.81 19.23 1.13
C SER A 316 18.61 20.14 1.41
N CYS A 317 18.34 20.46 2.68
CA CYS A 317 17.21 21.27 3.08
C CYS A 317 17.35 22.70 2.54
N THR A 318 16.32 23.19 1.85
CA THR A 318 16.29 24.52 1.23
C THR A 318 15.66 25.59 2.13
N HIS A 319 15.46 25.29 3.42
CA HIS A 319 14.81 26.20 4.35
C HIS A 319 15.72 27.39 4.72
N GLU A 320 15.31 28.61 4.39
CA GLU A 320 16.12 29.83 4.52
C GLU A 320 16.67 30.08 5.94
N LEU A 321 15.90 29.71 6.97
CA LEU A 321 16.24 29.98 8.37
C LEU A 321 16.97 28.82 9.09
N VAL A 322 17.14 27.66 8.44
CA VAL A 322 17.76 26.48 9.05
C VAL A 322 19.15 26.31 8.45
N PRO A 323 20.24 26.60 9.20
CA PRO A 323 21.58 26.53 8.63
C PRO A 323 21.98 25.08 8.37
N PRO A 324 22.61 24.78 7.22
CA PRO A 324 23.04 23.42 6.91
C PRO A 324 24.16 22.96 7.87
N PRO A 325 24.09 21.75 8.44
CA PRO A 325 25.04 21.24 9.43
C PRO A 325 26.38 20.77 8.81
N VAL A 326 27.03 21.61 8.00
CA VAL A 326 28.23 21.23 7.21
C VAL A 326 29.40 20.78 8.08
N GLN A 327 29.67 21.46 9.20
CA GLN A 327 30.78 21.11 10.09
C GLN A 327 30.57 19.73 10.75
N ILE A 328 29.32 19.41 11.08
CA ILE A 328 28.93 18.14 11.68
C ILE A 328 29.10 17.03 10.64
N ALA A 329 28.63 17.27 9.41
CA ALA A 329 28.82 16.34 8.29
C ALA A 329 30.30 16.06 8.02
N ARG A 330 31.18 17.07 7.99
CA ARG A 330 32.63 16.88 7.85
C ARG A 330 33.24 16.05 8.98
N THR A 331 32.77 16.26 10.22
CA THR A 331 33.19 15.46 11.37
C THR A 331 32.78 14.00 11.21
N VAL A 332 31.55 13.73 10.78
CA VAL A 332 31.05 12.37 10.52
C VAL A 332 31.82 11.70 9.38
N ILE A 333 32.06 12.42 8.27
CA ILE A 333 32.88 11.94 7.14
C ILE A 333 34.26 11.49 7.63
N SER A 334 34.91 12.28 8.50
CA SER A 334 36.24 11.96 9.02
C SER A 334 36.27 10.74 9.95
N ARG A 335 35.14 10.39 10.56
CA ARG A 335 35.01 9.32 11.56
C ARG A 335 34.39 8.04 11.03
N CYS A 336 33.73 8.10 9.87
CA CYS A 336 33.13 6.94 9.24
C CYS A 336 34.22 6.04 8.64
N SER A 337 34.16 4.75 8.94
CA SER A 337 35.14 3.77 8.45
C SER A 337 34.97 3.43 6.97
N ASP A 338 33.75 3.59 6.44
CA ASP A 338 33.42 3.29 5.04
C ASP A 338 33.26 4.56 4.21
N ALA A 339 34.18 4.76 3.26
CA ALA A 339 34.20 5.90 2.35
C ALA A 339 33.02 5.90 1.36
N SER A 340 32.47 4.73 1.01
CA SER A 340 31.33 4.63 0.09
C SER A 340 30.04 5.17 0.73
N CYS A 341 29.90 4.96 2.04
CA CYS A 341 28.73 5.37 2.83
C CYS A 341 28.63 6.89 3.08
N VAL A 342 29.70 7.65 2.80
CA VAL A 342 29.77 9.10 3.03
C VAL A 342 29.91 9.92 1.75
N GLN A 343 29.87 9.28 0.58
CA GLN A 343 30.01 9.97 -0.71
C GLN A 343 28.94 11.04 -0.92
N THR A 344 27.68 10.75 -0.58
CA THR A 344 26.57 11.71 -0.65
C THR A 344 26.80 12.93 0.24
N LEU A 345 27.27 12.73 1.47
CA LEU A 345 27.58 13.82 2.41
C LEU A 345 28.73 14.69 1.88
N ASN A 346 29.80 14.08 1.36
CA ASN A 346 30.92 14.79 0.73
C ASN A 346 30.44 15.68 -0.42
N CYS A 347 29.68 15.12 -1.36
CA CYS A 347 29.15 15.86 -2.51
C CYS A 347 28.28 17.06 -2.08
N LEU A 348 27.40 16.87 -1.08
CA LEU A 348 26.55 17.93 -0.57
C LEU A 348 27.36 19.03 0.14
N CYS A 349 28.31 18.66 0.99
CA CYS A 349 29.21 19.62 1.65
C CYS A 349 30.01 20.46 0.64
N ASP A 350 30.56 19.83 -0.40
CA ASP A 350 31.31 20.53 -1.44
C ASP A 350 30.43 21.49 -2.23
N THR A 351 29.20 21.07 -2.55
CA THR A 351 28.25 21.92 -3.28
C THR A 351 27.85 23.16 -2.47
N ILE A 352 27.61 23.00 -1.17
CA ILE A 352 27.22 24.10 -0.27
C ILE A 352 28.37 25.07 -0.01
N THR A 353 29.60 24.56 0.07
CA THR A 353 30.78 25.36 0.44
C THR A 353 31.52 25.98 -0.74
N ARG A 354 31.12 25.66 -1.99
CA ARG A 354 31.65 26.34 -3.17
C ARG A 354 31.31 27.83 -3.11
N PRO A 355 32.31 28.73 -3.30
CA PRO A 355 32.04 30.16 -3.38
C PRO A 355 31.09 30.41 -4.56
N ARG A 356 29.96 31.07 -4.30
CA ARG A 356 29.12 31.59 -5.38
C ARG A 356 29.95 32.61 -6.13
N MET A 357 30.35 32.30 -7.37
CA MET A 357 30.92 33.32 -8.25
C MET A 357 29.82 34.37 -8.46
N GLN A 358 29.88 35.46 -7.71
CA GLN A 358 29.12 36.65 -8.02
C GLN A 358 29.62 37.09 -9.39
N VAL A 359 28.77 36.94 -10.40
CA VAL A 359 28.98 37.56 -11.70
C VAL A 359 29.01 39.06 -11.41
N LEU A 360 30.22 39.63 -11.39
CA LEU A 360 30.45 41.07 -11.39
C LEU A 360 29.75 41.62 -12.64
N HIS A 361 28.60 42.26 -12.44
CA HIS A 361 27.94 43.07 -13.44
C HIS A 361 28.22 44.54 -13.19
#